data_AF-A0A925QU44-F1
#
_entry.id   AF-A0A925QU44-F1
#
_cell.length_a   1.000
_cell.length_b   1.000
_cell.length_c   1.000
_cell.angle_alpha   90.00
_cell.angle_beta   90.00
_cell.angle_gamma   90.00
#
_symmetry.space_group_name_H-M   'P 1'
#
loop_
_entity.id
_entity.type
_entity.pdbx_description
1 polymer ?
#
loop_
_entity_poly.entity_id
_entity_poly.type
_entity_poly.pdbx_seq_one_letter_code
_entity_poly.pdbx_strand_id
1 'polypeptide(L)' 'MKRDGRTFDHQTLEAIRLMAIERVREGEAPDDVIAAYGFNRTTIYKWIKAA' A
#
# COMPACT_ATOMS: atom_id res chain seq x y z
N MET A 1 16.06 -3.59 -2.48
CA MET A 1 15.82 -3.32 -1.05
C MET A 1 14.31 -3.15 -0.85
N LYS A 2 13.65 -4.06 -0.11
CA LYS A 2 12.24 -3.94 0.27
C LYS A 2 12.19 -2.94 1.43
N ARG A 3 11.49 -1.81 1.28
CA ARG A 3 11.39 -0.82 2.36
C ARG A 3 10.37 -1.36 3.36
N ASP A 4 10.85 -1.80 4.52
CA ASP A 4 9.98 -2.20 5.61
C ASP A 4 9.21 -0.98 6.11
N GLY A 5 7.88 -1.03 5.98
CA GLY A 5 6.98 0.04 6.42
C GLY A 5 7.04 0.36 7.92
N ARG A 6 7.78 -0.43 8.70
CA ARG A 6 7.92 -0.35 10.16
C ARG A 6 8.62 0.92 10.66
N THR A 7 9.29 1.65 9.78
CA THR A 7 9.96 2.92 10.14
C THR A 7 9.05 4.14 9.94
N PHE A 8 7.91 3.98 9.26
CA PHE A 8 6.96 5.07 9.07
C PHE A 8 6.07 5.24 10.30
N ASP A 9 5.79 6.50 10.62
CA ASP A 9 4.76 6.86 11.61
C ASP A 9 3.40 6.31 11.17
N HIS A 10 2.55 5.93 12.14
CA HIS A 10 1.22 5.40 11.85
C HIS A 10 0.41 6.31 10.93
N GLN A 11 0.49 7.63 11.11
CA GLN A 11 -0.25 8.57 10.26
C GLN A 11 0.22 8.50 8.80
N THR A 12 1.52 8.31 8.59
CA THR A 12 2.10 8.19 7.24
C THR A 12 1.68 6.88 6.58
N LEU A 13 1.64 5.78 7.35
CA LEU A 13 1.16 4.49 6.87
C LEU A 13 -0.32 4.52 6.48
N GLU A 14 -1.15 5.19 7.28
CA GLU A 14 -2.58 5.33 6.99
C GLU A 14 -2.83 6.15 5.72
N ALA A 15 -2.10 7.27 5.55
CA ALA A 15 -2.17 8.06 4.32
C ALA A 15 -1.77 7.24 3.08
N ILE A 16 -0.64 6.52 3.15
CA ILE A 16 -0.18 5.65 2.06
C ILE A 16 -1.20 4.55 1.77
N ARG A 17 -1.77 3.95 2.82
CA ARG A 17 -2.79 2.90 2.66
C ARG A 17 -4.01 3.42 1.91
N LEU A 18 -4.53 4.59 2.29
CA LEU A 18 -5.70 5.18 1.64
C LEU A 18 -5.41 5.50 0.17
N MET A 19 -4.27 6.15 -0.11
CA MET A 19 -3.85 6.46 -1.49
C MET A 19 -3.68 5.19 -2.34
N ALA A 20 -3.08 4.14 -1.79
CA ALA A 20 -2.88 2.89 -2.50
C ALA A 20 -4.21 2.18 -2.80
N ILE A 21 -5.17 2.19 -1.87
CA ILE A 21 -6.50 1.62 -2.09
C ILE A 21 -7.28 2.40 -3.14
N GLU A 22 -7.19 3.74 -3.12
CA GLU A 22 -7.86 4.60 -4.09
C GLU A 22 -7.37 4.32 -5.52
N ARG A 23 -6.05 4.24 -5.74
CA ARG A 23 -5.48 3.88 -7.05
C ARG A 23 -5.93 2.50 -7.53
N VAL A 24 -6.01 1.52 -6.63
CA VAL A 24 -6.51 0.18 -6.98
C VAL A 24 -8.00 0.23 -7.35
N ARG A 25 -8.80 1.08 -6.69
CA ARG A 25 -10.21 1.30 -7.06
C ARG A 25 -10.37 2.02 -8.39
N GLU A 26 -9.44 2.89 -8.76
CA GLU A 26 -9.39 3.52 -10.09
C GLU A 26 -9.06 2.52 -11.21
N GLY A 27 -8.66 1.29 -10.86
CA GLY A 27 -8.42 0.21 -11.81
C GLY A 27 -6.95 -0.15 -12.00
N GLU A 28 -6.05 0.44 -11.22
CA GLU A 28 -4.64 0.06 -11.25
C GLU A 28 -4.40 -1.33 -10.63
N ALA A 29 -3.40 -2.04 -11.16
CA ALA A 29 -3.00 -3.33 -10.63
C ALA A 29 -2.41 -3.18 -9.22
N PRO A 30 -2.91 -3.92 -8.21
CA PRO A 30 -2.43 -3.77 -6.84
C PRO A 30 -0.94 -4.10 -6.66
N ASP A 31 -0.37 -4.97 -7.51
CA ASP A 31 1.06 -5.31 -7.48
C ASP A 31 1.95 -4.15 -7.95
N ASP A 32 1.56 -3.45 -9.03
CA ASP A 32 2.26 -2.27 -9.52
C ASP A 32 2.16 -1.09 -8.54
N VAL A 33 0.96 -0.84 -8.01
CA VAL A 33 0.72 0.25 -7.05
C VAL A 33 1.60 0.07 -5.81
N ILE A 34 1.59 -1.11 -5.19
CA ILE A 34 2.34 -1.35 -3.95
C ILE A 34 3.86 -1.44 -4.19
N ALA A 35 4.28 -1.88 -5.38
CA ALA A 35 5.67 -1.84 -5.80
C ALA A 35 6.16 -0.40 -5.98
N ALA A 36 5.34 0.51 -6.51
CA ALA A 36 5.66 1.93 -6.62
C ALA A 36 5.89 2.59 -5.24
N TYR A 37 5.14 2.17 -4.22
CA TYR A 37 5.35 2.61 -2.85
C TYR A 37 6.50 1.86 -2.13
N GLY A 38 7.09 0.84 -2.75
CA GLY A 38 8.23 0.09 -2.21
C GLY A 38 7.87 -0.95 -1.14
N PHE A 39 6.59 -1.32 -1.04
CA PHE A 39 6.08 -2.31 -0.08
C PHE A 39 6.00 -3.70 -0.72
N ASN A 40 5.81 -4.71 0.12
CA ASN A 40 5.56 -6.08 -0.34
C ASN A 40 4.16 -6.19 -0.95
N ARG A 41 4.03 -6.90 -2.08
CA ARG A 41 2.74 -7.24 -2.70
C ARG A 41 1.71 -7.84 -1.75
N THR A 42 2.11 -8.51 -0.67
CA THR A 42 1.14 -9.07 0.28
C THR A 42 0.47 -8.01 1.16
N THR A 43 1.08 -6.83 1.29
CA THR A 43 0.58 -5.72 2.11
C THR A 43 -0.69 -5.10 1.51
N ILE A 44 -0.73 -4.87 0.20
CA ILE A 44 -1.92 -4.29 -0.47
C ILE A 44 -3.15 -5.18 -0.31
N TYR A 45 -3.01 -6.51 -0.42
CA TYR A 45 -4.13 -7.42 -0.22
C TYR A 45 -4.67 -7.41 1.21
N LYS A 46 -3.79 -7.23 2.21
CA LYS A 46 -4.23 -7.04 3.60
C LYS A 46 -4.98 -5.73 3.77
N TRP A 47 -4.53 -4.67 3.11
CA TRP A 47 -5.17 -3.36 3.17
C TRP A 47 -6.54 -3.33 2.50
N ILE A 48 -6.67 -3.97 1.33
CA ILE A 48 -7.94 -4.16 0.62
C ILE A 48 -8.90 -4.99 1.47
N LYS A 49 -8.44 -6.08 2.10
CA LYS A 49 -9.29 -6.91 2.96
C LYS A 49 -9.79 -6.18 4.21
N ALA A 50 -9.00 -5.25 4.73
CA ALA A 50 -9.30 -4.51 5.95
C ALA A 50 -10.01 -3.16 5.69
N ALA A 51 -10.30 -2.84 4.43
CA ALA A 51 -11.06 -1.65 4.01
C ALA A 51 -12.48 -2.06 3.59
#